data_AF-A0A1W6LBE1-F1
#
_entry.id   AF-A0A1W6LBE1-F1
#
_cell.length_a   1.000
_cell.length_b   1.000
_cell.length_c   1.000
_cell.angle_alpha   90.00
_cell.angle_beta   90.00
_cell.angle_gamma   90.00
#
_symmetry.space_group_name_H-M   'P 1'
#
loop_
_entity.id
_entity.type
_entity.pdbx_description
1 polymer ?
#
loop_
_entity_poly.entity_id
_entity_poly.type
_entity_poly.pdbx_seq_one_letter_code
_entity_poly.pdbx_strand_id
1 'polypeptide(L)'
;MTEREDALAEEVALLVRVAMQAIAPAWRRATVRFAWDGGCFSTTVSYAAAHDPLPVDAVAHRALFVRLQQAGRRLPHPGTSGGCDVDIDAAGTHAARVSRA
;
A
#
# COMPACT_ATOMS: atom_id res chain seq x y z
N MET A 1 8.76 12.66 6.80
CA MET A 1 8.12 12.46 5.48
C MET A 1 7.81 13.81 4.88
N THR A 2 7.62 13.87 3.57
CA THR A 2 7.12 15.07 2.89
C THR A 2 5.59 15.08 2.91
N GLU A 3 4.98 16.26 2.84
CA GLU A 3 3.51 16.44 2.80
C GLU A 3 2.82 15.56 1.73
N ARG A 4 3.48 15.35 0.59
CA ARG A 4 2.99 14.47 -0.49
C ARG A 4 3.01 12.99 -0.10
N GLU A 5 3.99 12.56 0.67
CA GLU A 5 4.09 11.17 1.16
C GLU A 5 3.04 10.92 2.25
N ASP A 6 2.78 11.90 3.12
CA ASP A 6 1.73 11.83 4.14
C ASP A 6 0.32 11.76 3.49
N ALA A 7 0.04 12.65 2.53
CA ALA A 7 -1.24 12.65 1.81
C ALA A 7 -1.47 11.34 1.02
N LEU A 8 -0.40 10.77 0.46
CA LEU A 8 -0.49 9.45 -0.16
C LEU A 8 -0.82 8.36 0.86
N ALA A 9 -0.15 8.38 2.02
CA ALA A 9 -0.36 7.38 3.06
C ALA A 9 -1.83 7.40 3.54
N GLU A 10 -2.42 8.59 3.69
CA GLU A 10 -3.84 8.75 4.05
C GLU A 10 -4.77 8.20 2.96
N GLU A 11 -4.52 8.54 1.69
CA GLU A 11 -5.34 8.05 0.57
C GLU A 11 -5.27 6.52 0.45
N VAL A 12 -4.07 5.95 0.55
CA VAL A 12 -3.84 4.50 0.49
C VAL A 12 -4.51 3.81 1.67
N ALA A 13 -4.39 4.37 2.89
CA ALA A 13 -5.06 3.84 4.07
C ALA A 13 -6.58 3.81 3.91
N LEU A 14 -7.17 4.87 3.35
CA LEU A 14 -8.61 4.93 3.08
C LEU A 14 -9.04 3.87 2.07
N LEU A 15 -8.34 3.77 0.92
CA LEU A 15 -8.62 2.80 -0.13
C LEU A 15 -8.60 1.37 0.39
N VAL A 16 -7.56 1.03 1.17
CA VAL A 16 -7.40 -0.29 1.76
C VAL A 16 -8.49 -0.58 2.78
N ARG A 17 -8.80 0.34 3.70
CA ARG A 17 -9.86 0.08 4.71
C ARG A 17 -11.21 -0.22 4.08
N VAL A 18 -11.61 0.59 3.08
CA VAL A 18 -12.89 0.41 2.39
C VAL A 18 -12.92 -0.92 1.65
N ALA A 19 -11.84 -1.28 0.96
CA ALA A 19 -11.78 -2.53 0.22
C ALA A 19 -11.69 -3.75 1.14
N MET A 20 -10.84 -3.71 2.16
CA MET A 20 -10.53 -4.85 3.02
C MET A 20 -11.72 -5.34 3.86
N GLN A 21 -12.69 -4.47 4.16
CA GLN A 21 -13.96 -4.90 4.76
C GLN A 21 -14.70 -5.93 3.90
N ALA A 22 -14.64 -5.80 2.57
CA ALA A 22 -15.26 -6.74 1.64
C ALA A 22 -14.35 -7.92 1.29
N ILE A 23 -13.03 -7.71 1.25
CA ILE A 23 -12.03 -8.72 0.86
C ILE A 23 -11.80 -9.74 1.98
N ALA A 24 -11.54 -9.24 3.19
CA ALA A 24 -11.17 -10.06 4.34
C ALA A 24 -11.67 -9.36 5.62
N PRO A 25 -12.94 -9.54 6.02
CA PRO A 25 -13.54 -8.80 7.15
C PRO A 25 -12.84 -9.01 8.49
N ALA A 26 -12.03 -10.07 8.63
CA ALA A 26 -11.21 -10.35 9.81
C ALA A 26 -9.80 -9.72 9.77
N TRP A 27 -9.49 -8.89 8.77
CA TRP A 27 -8.18 -8.24 8.67
C TRP A 27 -7.91 -7.31 9.87
N ARG A 28 -6.65 -7.26 10.29
CA ARG A 28 -6.17 -6.41 11.38
C ARG A 28 -5.13 -5.42 10.93
N ARG A 29 -4.21 -5.88 10.08
CA ARG A 29 -3.16 -5.06 9.47
C ARG A 29 -3.08 -5.32 7.99
N ALA A 30 -2.77 -4.30 7.21
CA ALA A 30 -2.42 -4.40 5.81
C ALA A 30 -1.15 -3.62 5.53
N THR A 31 -0.32 -4.12 4.64
CA THR A 31 0.88 -3.44 4.17
C THR A 31 0.78 -3.30 2.65
N VAL A 32 0.89 -2.06 2.18
CA VAL A 32 0.97 -1.75 0.75
C VAL A 32 2.39 -1.32 0.43
N ARG A 33 3.05 -2.05 -0.47
CA ARG A 33 4.40 -1.75 -0.93
C ARG A 33 4.38 -1.24 -2.35
N PHE A 34 4.87 -0.01 -2.54
CA PHE A 34 5.21 0.56 -3.83
C PHE A 34 6.71 0.44 -4.04
N ALA A 35 7.15 -0.12 -5.16
CA ALA A 35 8.57 -0.23 -5.44
C ALA A 35 8.88 0.15 -6.90
N TRP A 36 9.99 0.86 -7.05
CA TRP A 36 10.63 1.18 -8.32
C TRP A 36 11.98 0.46 -8.37
N ASP A 37 12.14 -0.40 -9.37
CA ASP A 37 13.40 -1.12 -9.60
C ASP A 37 13.67 -1.22 -11.11
N GLY A 38 14.81 -0.68 -11.56
CA GLY A 38 15.21 -0.75 -12.96
C GLY A 38 14.19 -0.18 -13.96
N GLY A 39 13.42 0.84 -13.55
CA GLY A 39 12.34 1.42 -14.37
C GLY A 39 11.01 0.65 -14.33
N CYS A 40 10.94 -0.48 -13.61
CA CYS A 40 9.70 -1.21 -13.36
C CYS A 40 9.02 -0.68 -12.09
N PHE A 41 7.71 -0.42 -12.18
CA PHE A 41 6.88 -0.08 -11.02
C PHE A 41 6.06 -1.29 -10.60
N SER A 42 6.19 -1.69 -9.34
CA SER A 42 5.41 -2.77 -8.75
C SER A 42 4.61 -2.30 -7.54
N THR A 43 3.48 -2.97 -7.32
CA THR A 43 2.59 -2.72 -6.18
C THR A 43 2.20 -4.05 -5.58
N THR A 44 2.49 -4.24 -4.30
CA THR A 44 2.15 -5.46 -3.56
C THR A 44 1.29 -5.11 -2.36
N VAL A 45 0.27 -5.91 -2.08
CA VAL A 45 -0.59 -5.76 -0.90
C VAL A 45 -0.62 -7.07 -0.13
N SER A 46 -0.32 -7.00 1.16
CA SER A 46 -0.45 -8.12 2.10
C SER A 46 -1.29 -7.69 3.30
N TYR A 47 -1.92 -8.66 3.97
CA TYR A 47 -2.71 -8.39 5.17
C TYR A 47 -2.52 -9.50 6.20
N ALA A 48 -2.73 -9.18 7.48
CA ALA A 48 -2.74 -10.16 8.56
C ALA A 48 -4.12 -10.14 9.25
N ALA A 49 -4.71 -11.32 9.45
CA ALA A 49 -5.95 -11.50 10.22
C ALA A 49 -5.70 -11.95 11.67
N ALA A 50 -4.61 -12.70 11.90
CA ALA A 50 -4.20 -13.16 13.24
C ALA A 50 -2.75 -12.79 13.51
N HIS A 51 -1.77 -13.41 12.83
CA HIS A 51 -0.33 -13.09 12.92
C HIS A 51 0.40 -13.24 11.59
N ASP A 52 -0.03 -14.15 10.71
CA ASP A 52 0.67 -14.37 9.45
C ASP A 52 0.19 -13.43 8.33
N PRO A 53 1.11 -12.83 7.56
CA PRO A 53 0.77 -12.05 6.38
C PRO A 53 0.28 -12.98 5.26
N LEU A 54 -0.97 -12.81 4.89
CA LEU A 54 -1.61 -13.41 3.73
C LEU A 54 -1.49 -12.44 2.54
N PRO A 55 -1.11 -12.92 1.34
CA PRO A 55 -1.15 -12.08 0.16
C PRO A 55 -2.61 -11.69 -0.13
N VAL A 56 -2.83 -10.42 -0.46
CA VAL A 56 -4.09 -10.03 -1.12
C VAL A 56 -3.91 -10.37 -2.59
N ASP A 57 -4.80 -11.19 -3.14
CA ASP A 57 -4.90 -11.30 -4.59
C ASP A 57 -5.47 -9.98 -5.14
N ALA A 58 -4.58 -9.01 -5.33
CA ALA A 58 -4.93 -7.70 -5.84
C ALA A 58 -5.48 -7.77 -7.28
N VAL A 59 -5.28 -8.88 -8.00
CA VAL A 59 -5.86 -9.11 -9.34
C VAL A 59 -7.34 -9.48 -9.23
N ALA A 60 -7.72 -10.31 -8.26
CA ALA A 60 -9.14 -10.53 -7.90
C ALA A 60 -9.84 -9.22 -7.50
N HIS A 61 -9.08 -8.24 -7.00
CA HIS A 61 -9.54 -6.90 -6.65
C HIS A 61 -8.98 -5.82 -7.58
N ARG A 62 -9.08 -6.04 -8.90
CA ARG A 62 -8.58 -5.16 -9.96
C ARG A 62 -8.82 -3.65 -9.72
N ALA A 63 -10.00 -3.29 -9.19
CA ALA A 63 -10.32 -1.89 -8.89
C ALA A 63 -9.43 -1.28 -7.80
N LEU A 64 -9.15 -2.04 -6.72
CA LEU A 64 -8.23 -1.63 -5.67
C LEU A 64 -6.82 -1.50 -6.25
N PHE A 65 -6.37 -2.50 -7.01
CA PHE A 65 -5.04 -2.49 -7.61
C PHE A 65 -4.81 -1.28 -8.52
N VAL A 66 -5.75 -0.95 -9.41
CA VAL A 66 -5.64 0.22 -10.29
C VAL A 66 -5.54 1.52 -9.49
N ARG A 67 -6.35 1.68 -8.45
CA ARG A 67 -6.31 2.88 -7.60
C ARG A 67 -4.99 2.98 -6.84
N LEU A 68 -4.50 1.88 -6.28
CA LEU A 68 -3.20 1.86 -5.62
C LEU A 68 -2.06 2.17 -6.60
N GLN A 69 -2.10 1.64 -7.83
CA GLN A 69 -1.09 1.97 -8.83
C GLN A 69 -1.10 3.45 -9.21
N GLN A 70 -2.28 4.05 -9.41
CA GLN A 70 -2.41 5.48 -9.68
C GLN A 70 -1.85 6.30 -8.51
N ALA A 71 -2.12 5.86 -7.28
CA ALA A 71 -1.61 6.49 -6.08
C ALA A 71 -0.08 6.43 -6.00
N GLY A 72 0.51 5.24 -6.08
CA GLY A 72 1.95 5.04 -5.99
C GLY A 72 2.75 5.68 -7.13
N ARG A 73 2.18 5.85 -8.33
CA ARG A 73 2.83 6.59 -9.44
C ARG A 73 2.99 8.09 -9.17
N ARG A 74 2.28 8.66 -8.18
CA ARG A 74 2.47 10.05 -7.74
C ARG A 74 3.67 10.21 -6.79
N LEU A 75 4.24 9.11 -6.29
CA LEU A 75 5.49 9.17 -5.54
C LEU A 75 6.62 9.66 -6.44
N PRO A 76 7.51 10.52 -5.92
CA PRO A 76 8.71 10.92 -6.65
C PRO A 76 9.52 9.68 -7.02
N HIS A 77 9.84 9.55 -8.31
CA HIS A 77 10.67 8.47 -8.82
C HIS A 77 12.12 8.70 -8.36
N PRO A 78 12.74 7.81 -7.57
CA PRO A 78 14.10 8.03 -7.07
C PRO A 78 15.19 7.89 -8.15
N GLY A 79 14.84 7.60 -9.41
CA GLY A 79 15.78 7.55 -10.54
C GLY A 79 16.61 6.27 -10.64
N THR A 80 16.71 5.49 -9.57
CA THR A 80 17.49 4.24 -9.52
C THR A 80 16.68 3.11 -8.89
N SER A 81 16.50 3.14 -7.56
CA SER A 81 15.74 2.14 -6.81
C SER A 81 15.14 2.78 -5.54
N GLY A 82 13.94 2.37 -5.16
CA GLY A 82 13.33 2.81 -3.91
C GLY A 82 11.87 2.44 -3.81
N GLY A 83 11.26 2.74 -2.66
CA GLY A 83 9.88 2.35 -2.40
C GLY A 83 9.24 3.07 -1.23
N CYS A 84 7.95 2.82 -1.08
CA CYS A 84 7.16 3.29 0.03
C CYS A 84 6.31 2.13 0.52
N ASP A 85 6.47 1.80 1.80
CA ASP A 85 5.64 0.85 2.50
C ASP A 85 4.62 1.64 3.33
N VAL A 86 3.34 1.33 3.17
CA VAL A 86 2.25 1.91 3.96
C VAL A 86 1.64 0.80 4.80
N ASP A 87 1.90 0.85 6.10
CA ASP A 87 1.32 -0.02 7.10
C ASP A 87 0.02 0.59 7.62
N ILE A 88 -1.04 -0.20 7.59
CA ILE A 88 -2.41 0.26 7.82
C ILE A 88 -3.03 -0.68 8.84
N ASP A 89 -3.50 -0.12 9.95
CA ASP A 89 -4.27 -0.84 10.94
C ASP A 89 -5.78 -0.64 10.71
N ALA A 90 -6.55 -1.70 10.95
CA ALA A 90 -8.00 -1.65 10.91
C ALA A 90 -8.58 -0.67 11.94
N ALA A 91 -7.88 -0.43 13.05
CA ALA A 91 -8.29 0.48 14.12
C ALA A 91 -8.10 1.98 13.77
N GLY A 92 -7.64 2.32 12.57
CA GLY A 92 -7.55 3.72 12.12
C GLY A 92 -6.13 4.30 12.12
N THR A 93 -5.16 3.63 12.74
CA THR A 93 -3.75 4.02 12.66
C THR A 93 -3.17 3.61 11.31
N HIS A 94 -2.27 4.43 10.77
CA HIS A 94 -1.45 4.06 9.62
C HIS A 94 -0.09 4.76 9.73
N ALA A 95 0.94 4.17 9.14
CA ALA A 95 2.27 4.72 9.09
C ALA A 95 2.85 4.42 7.70
N ALA A 96 3.48 5.41 7.08
CA ALA A 96 4.24 5.19 5.87
C ALA A 96 5.73 5.25 6.17
N ARG A 97 6.48 4.37 5.51
CA ARG A 97 7.92 4.29 5.57
C ARG A 97 8.45 4.33 4.15
N VAL A 98 9.24 5.36 3.88
CA VAL A 98 9.91 5.50 2.59
C VAL A 98 11.30 4.88 2.68
N SER A 99 11.60 3.98 1.76
CA SER A 99 12.93 3.43 1.55
C SER A 99 13.53 4.07 0.29
N ARG A 100 14.69 4.70 0.43
CA ARG A 100 15.45 5.25 -0.70
C ARG A 100 16.79 4.51 -0.72
N ALA A 101 17.13 3.92 -1.87
CA ALA A 101 18.43 3.28 -2.07
C ALA A 101 19.46 4.32 -2.54
#